data_AF-A0A8T6IWJ9-F1
#
_entry.id   AF-A0A8T6IWJ9-F1
#
_cell.length_a   1.000
_cell.length_b   1.000
_cell.length_c   1.000
_cell.angle_alpha   90.00
_cell.angle_beta   90.00
_cell.angle_gamma   90.00
#
_symmetry.space_group_name_H-M   'P 1'
#
loop_
_entity.id
_entity.type
_entity.pdbx_description
1 polymer ?
#
loop_
_entity_poly.entity_id
_entity_poly.type
_entity_poly.pdbx_seq_one_letter_code
_entity_poly.pdbx_strand_id
1 'polypeptide(L)'
;MQIEQWQFDNWEGALEHYFREGLTDGLPVVPPTPERVQALLDYCGLAPEDILGTEGIRHKRFPAGKVAVSAVMAGCLPEHFPVVVAAVSAVCDRAYNFHASSTSTNGIANLVLVSGPYASRIGMNHGVNAFGNGTRANAAIGRSINLLKANFYGSVSQEMDKSTYGHSGKYSFCFAEDSETSPWPSLAESKGFRPGASAVTMVAANAPLQLETHGDRDPEGFLTAAAHAMLGFGPRLSEVVLTISQELMAYVAASG
;
A
#
# COMPACT_ATOMS: atom_id res chain seq x y z
N MET A 1 -3.56 -21.86 -16.12
CA MET A 1 -3.04 -21.77 -14.73
C MET A 1 -4.18 -22.19 -13.82
N GLN A 2 -4.04 -23.25 -13.01
CA GLN A 2 -5.13 -23.74 -12.17
C GLN A 2 -5.28 -22.90 -10.90
N ILE A 3 -6.50 -22.43 -10.64
CA ILE A 3 -6.92 -21.93 -9.33
C ILE A 3 -7.46 -23.17 -8.61
N GLU A 4 -6.80 -23.56 -7.52
CA GLU A 4 -7.30 -24.66 -6.69
C GLU A 4 -8.52 -24.17 -5.90
N GLN A 5 -9.55 -25.01 -5.87
CA GLN A 5 -10.77 -24.76 -5.12
C GLN A 5 -10.87 -25.77 -3.98
N TRP A 6 -11.11 -25.27 -2.78
CA TRP A 6 -11.35 -26.09 -1.60
C TRP A 6 -12.75 -25.84 -1.08
N GLN A 7 -13.36 -26.89 -0.54
CA GLN A 7 -14.65 -26.82 0.14
C GLN A 7 -14.43 -27.14 1.62
N PHE A 8 -15.11 -26.39 2.48
CA PHE A 8 -15.04 -26.52 3.92
C PHE A 8 -16.45 -26.53 4.49
N ASP A 9 -16.66 -27.31 5.55
CA ASP A 9 -17.98 -27.45 6.19
C ASP A 9 -18.44 -26.15 6.87
N ASN A 10 -17.50 -25.32 7.32
CA ASN A 10 -17.77 -24.05 7.96
C ASN A 10 -16.60 -23.06 7.81
N TRP A 11 -16.83 -21.84 8.27
CA TRP A 11 -15.87 -20.73 8.22
C TRP A 11 -14.61 -20.99 9.04
N GLU A 12 -14.73 -21.58 10.23
CA GLU A 12 -13.61 -21.84 11.12
C GLU A 12 -12.63 -22.84 10.51
N GLY A 13 -13.14 -23.91 9.90
CA GLY A 13 -12.32 -24.88 9.18
C GLY A 13 -11.55 -24.28 8.01
N ALA A 14 -12.17 -23.33 7.28
CA ALA A 14 -11.48 -22.59 6.23
C ALA A 14 -10.37 -21.68 6.79
N LEU A 15 -10.65 -20.95 7.88
CA LEU A 15 -9.65 -20.11 8.55
C LEU A 15 -8.45 -20.91 9.04
N GLU A 16 -8.67 -22.00 9.77
CA GLU A 16 -7.61 -22.86 10.30
C GLU A 16 -6.79 -23.50 9.17
N HIS A 17 -7.43 -23.85 8.05
CA HIS A 17 -6.71 -24.30 6.86
C HIS A 17 -5.77 -23.21 6.33
N TYR A 18 -6.21 -21.97 6.19
CA TYR A 18 -5.34 -20.89 5.69
C TYR A 18 -4.15 -20.62 6.61
N PHE A 19 -4.33 -20.70 7.93
CA PHE A 19 -3.21 -20.59 8.86
C PHE A 19 -2.22 -21.75 8.71
N ARG A 20 -2.71 -22.99 8.67
CA ARG A 20 -1.86 -24.19 8.55
C ARG A 20 -1.05 -24.22 7.26
N GLU A 21 -1.65 -23.81 6.15
CA GLU A 21 -0.98 -23.76 4.84
C GLU A 21 -0.10 -22.50 4.65
N GLY A 22 0.00 -21.63 5.66
CA GLY A 22 0.81 -20.41 5.58
C GLY A 22 0.29 -19.40 4.56
N LEU A 23 -1.01 -19.40 4.27
CA LEU A 23 -1.67 -18.53 3.29
C LEU A 23 -2.11 -17.19 3.89
N THR A 24 -1.83 -16.96 5.18
CA THR A 24 -2.11 -15.70 5.87
C THR A 24 -0.81 -15.02 6.30
N ASP A 25 -0.94 -13.75 6.64
CA ASP A 25 0.11 -12.94 7.27
C ASP A 25 0.07 -13.03 8.80
N GLY A 26 -0.51 -14.09 9.37
CA GLY A 26 -0.72 -14.22 10.81
C GLY A 26 -2.00 -13.56 11.34
N LEU A 27 -2.76 -12.87 10.48
CA LEU A 27 -4.12 -12.42 10.77
C LEU A 27 -5.16 -13.23 9.99
N PRO A 28 -6.41 -13.34 10.48
CA PRO A 28 -7.49 -13.98 9.72
C PRO A 28 -7.69 -13.31 8.35
N VAL A 29 -8.08 -14.11 7.36
CA VAL A 29 -8.37 -13.66 6.00
C VAL A 29 -9.83 -13.89 5.66
N VAL A 30 -10.36 -13.14 4.69
CA VAL A 30 -11.66 -13.44 4.11
C VAL A 30 -11.48 -14.52 3.02
N PRO A 31 -12.17 -15.67 3.08
CA PRO A 31 -12.16 -16.70 2.05
C PRO A 31 -12.49 -16.08 0.68
N PRO A 32 -11.58 -16.24 -0.30
CA PRO A 32 -11.74 -15.73 -1.65
C PRO A 32 -12.65 -16.65 -2.46
N THR A 33 -13.96 -16.65 -2.15
CA THR A 33 -14.93 -17.44 -2.91
C THR A 33 -15.00 -16.96 -4.36
N PRO A 34 -15.36 -17.82 -5.33
CA PRO A 34 -15.47 -17.44 -6.73
C PRO A 34 -16.32 -16.17 -6.95
N GLU A 35 -17.42 -16.02 -6.21
CA GLU A 35 -18.34 -14.89 -6.33
C GLU A 35 -17.69 -13.58 -5.86
N ARG A 36 -16.92 -13.61 -4.76
CA ARG A 36 -16.21 -12.43 -4.25
C ARG A 36 -15.08 -12.00 -5.18
N VAL A 37 -14.36 -12.98 -5.73
CA VAL A 37 -13.29 -12.73 -6.71
C VAL A 37 -13.89 -12.14 -7.98
N GLN A 38 -14.98 -12.73 -8.49
CA GLN A 38 -15.67 -12.23 -9.68
C GLN A 38 -16.21 -10.81 -9.48
N ALA A 39 -16.77 -10.50 -8.31
CA ALA A 39 -17.29 -9.15 -8.03
C ALA A 39 -16.21 -8.05 -8.10
N LEU A 40 -14.96 -8.32 -7.68
CA LEU A 40 -13.84 -7.39 -7.84
C LEU A 40 -13.45 -7.24 -9.32
N LEU A 41 -13.35 -8.35 -10.04
CA LEU A 41 -12.99 -8.37 -11.45
C LEU A 41 -14.01 -7.62 -12.31
N ASP A 42 -15.31 -7.88 -12.09
CA ASP A 42 -16.42 -7.23 -12.78
C ASP A 42 -16.42 -5.72 -12.56
N TYR A 43 -16.10 -5.25 -11.34
CA TYR A 43 -16.02 -3.83 -11.03
C TYR A 43 -14.97 -3.09 -11.88
N CYS A 44 -13.87 -3.77 -12.22
CA CYS A 44 -12.82 -3.23 -13.07
C CYS A 44 -12.98 -3.60 -14.55
N GLY A 45 -13.98 -4.43 -14.91
CA GLY A 45 -14.15 -4.95 -16.26
C GLY A 45 -12.98 -5.82 -16.74
N LEU A 46 -12.34 -6.56 -15.82
CA LEU A 46 -11.16 -7.38 -16.10
C LEU A 46 -11.52 -8.87 -16.21
N ALA A 47 -10.88 -9.57 -17.14
CA ALA A 47 -10.87 -11.03 -17.17
C ALA A 47 -9.84 -11.60 -16.16
N PRO A 48 -10.07 -12.78 -15.56
CA PRO A 48 -9.13 -13.38 -14.61
C PRO A 48 -7.68 -13.53 -15.13
N GLU A 49 -7.52 -13.74 -16.43
CA GLU A 49 -6.25 -13.91 -17.14
C GLU A 49 -5.56 -12.60 -17.57
N ASP A 50 -6.23 -11.46 -17.44
CA ASP A 50 -5.64 -10.16 -17.78
C ASP A 50 -4.39 -9.91 -16.94
N ILE A 51 -3.29 -9.53 -17.59
CA ILE A 51 -2.02 -9.28 -16.91
C ILE A 51 -1.93 -7.81 -16.52
N LEU A 52 -1.95 -7.55 -15.21
CA LEU A 52 -1.84 -6.20 -14.66
C LEU A 52 -0.40 -5.67 -14.69
N GLY A 53 0.58 -6.57 -14.67
CA GLY A 53 1.98 -6.20 -14.72
C GLY A 53 2.89 -7.43 -14.77
N THR A 54 4.15 -7.21 -15.12
CA THR A 54 5.20 -8.23 -15.08
C THR A 54 6.40 -7.65 -14.36
N GLU A 55 6.80 -8.29 -13.26
CA GLU A 55 8.00 -7.91 -12.53
C GLU A 55 9.25 -8.23 -13.36
N GLY A 56 10.20 -7.29 -13.42
CA GLY A 56 11.28 -7.31 -14.41
C GLY A 56 12.43 -8.30 -14.16
N ILE A 57 12.66 -8.76 -12.94
CA ILE A 57 13.83 -9.59 -12.56
C ILE A 57 13.51 -11.08 -12.58
N ARG A 58 12.38 -11.49 -11.98
CA ARG A 58 11.91 -12.88 -11.98
C ARG A 58 10.91 -13.15 -13.10
N HIS A 59 10.55 -12.13 -13.89
CA HIS A 59 9.56 -12.21 -14.96
C HIS A 59 8.21 -12.76 -14.48
N LYS A 60 7.86 -12.48 -13.21
CA LYS A 60 6.60 -12.92 -12.62
C LYS A 60 5.47 -12.04 -13.16
N ARG A 61 4.56 -12.66 -13.91
CA ARG A 61 3.32 -12.03 -14.38
C ARG A 61 2.29 -12.03 -13.26
N PHE A 62 1.51 -10.96 -13.13
CA PHE A 62 0.42 -10.82 -12.17
C PHE A 62 -0.95 -10.82 -12.88
N PRO A 63 -1.60 -11.99 -13.01
CA PRO A 63 -2.96 -12.07 -13.53
C PRO A 63 -3.97 -11.45 -12.58
N ALA A 64 -4.97 -10.75 -13.11
CA ALA A 64 -6.00 -10.04 -12.35
C ALA A 64 -6.73 -10.96 -11.36
N GLY A 65 -7.00 -12.22 -11.74
CA GLY A 65 -7.64 -13.19 -10.85
C GLY A 65 -6.83 -13.51 -9.59
N LYS A 66 -5.49 -13.58 -9.70
CA LYS A 66 -4.61 -13.80 -8.52
C LYS A 66 -4.54 -12.56 -7.64
N VAL A 67 -4.54 -11.38 -8.24
CA VAL A 67 -4.58 -10.10 -7.52
C VAL A 67 -5.93 -9.92 -6.81
N ALA A 68 -7.03 -10.28 -7.46
CA ALA A 68 -8.37 -10.27 -6.87
C ALA A 68 -8.48 -11.23 -5.68
N VAL A 69 -7.91 -12.43 -5.75
CA VAL A 69 -7.84 -13.36 -4.61
C VAL A 69 -7.15 -12.72 -3.41
N SER A 70 -5.97 -12.12 -3.58
CA SER A 70 -5.27 -11.41 -2.49
C SER A 70 -6.06 -10.21 -1.96
N ALA A 71 -6.77 -9.49 -2.83
CA ALA A 71 -7.64 -8.39 -2.44
C ALA A 71 -8.84 -8.86 -1.60
N VAL A 72 -9.52 -9.95 -1.99
CA VAL A 72 -10.59 -10.53 -1.16
C VAL A 72 -10.02 -10.94 0.18
N MET A 73 -8.90 -11.68 0.21
CA MET A 73 -8.29 -12.18 1.44
C MET A 73 -7.98 -11.05 2.43
N ALA A 74 -7.53 -9.89 1.94
CA ALA A 74 -7.29 -8.70 2.73
C ALA A 74 -8.56 -7.99 3.23
N GLY A 75 -9.73 -8.35 2.69
CA GLY A 75 -11.02 -7.74 3.01
C GLY A 75 -11.41 -6.58 2.10
N CYS A 76 -10.85 -6.47 0.89
CA CYS A 76 -11.23 -5.43 -0.07
C CYS A 76 -12.71 -5.54 -0.48
N LEU A 77 -13.32 -4.38 -0.73
CA LEU A 77 -14.59 -4.27 -1.43
C LEU A 77 -14.32 -4.06 -2.94
N PRO A 78 -15.31 -4.32 -3.83
CA PRO A 78 -15.19 -4.05 -5.26
C PRO A 78 -14.59 -2.68 -5.59
N GLU A 79 -15.07 -1.63 -4.93
CA GLU A 79 -14.62 -0.25 -5.11
C GLU A 79 -13.16 0.00 -4.68
N HIS A 80 -12.56 -0.85 -3.84
CA HIS A 80 -11.14 -0.74 -3.48
C HIS A 80 -10.23 -1.30 -4.57
N PHE A 81 -10.73 -2.23 -5.40
CA PHE A 81 -9.90 -2.99 -6.34
C PHE A 81 -9.17 -2.15 -7.39
N PRO A 82 -9.74 -1.06 -7.94
CA PRO A 82 -9.00 -0.20 -8.86
C PRO A 82 -7.69 0.34 -8.28
N VAL A 83 -7.65 0.63 -6.96
CA VAL A 83 -6.42 1.07 -6.29
C VAL A 83 -5.40 -0.08 -6.23
N VAL A 84 -5.84 -1.30 -5.94
CA VAL A 84 -4.98 -2.50 -5.92
C VAL A 84 -4.43 -2.77 -7.32
N VAL A 85 -5.25 -2.67 -8.37
CA VAL A 85 -4.82 -2.82 -9.77
C VAL A 85 -3.75 -1.81 -10.13
N ALA A 86 -3.97 -0.53 -9.80
CA ALA A 86 -2.99 0.53 -10.04
C ALA A 86 -1.70 0.31 -9.23
N ALA A 87 -1.80 -0.10 -7.97
CA ALA A 87 -0.66 -0.43 -7.12
C ALA A 87 0.18 -1.58 -7.69
N VAL A 88 -0.46 -2.67 -8.13
CA VAL A 88 0.24 -3.80 -8.76
C VAL A 88 0.93 -3.39 -10.05
N SER A 89 0.28 -2.55 -10.86
CA SER A 89 0.88 -2.00 -12.08
C SER A 89 2.12 -1.17 -11.73
N ALA A 90 2.03 -0.32 -10.71
CA ALA A 90 3.12 0.57 -10.27
C ALA A 90 4.32 -0.20 -9.68
N VAL A 91 4.10 -1.25 -8.87
CA VAL A 91 5.24 -2.04 -8.35
C VAL A 91 5.95 -2.85 -9.44
N CYS A 92 5.25 -3.15 -10.55
CA CYS A 92 5.89 -3.79 -11.71
C CYS A 92 6.73 -2.82 -12.54
N ASP A 93 6.66 -1.51 -12.28
CA ASP A 93 7.55 -0.55 -12.92
C ASP A 93 9.00 -0.81 -12.50
N ARG A 94 9.91 -0.73 -13.47
CA ARG A 94 11.33 -0.96 -13.24
C ARG A 94 11.91 -0.01 -12.19
N ALA A 95 11.43 1.22 -12.12
CA ALA A 95 11.89 2.21 -11.15
C ALA A 95 11.58 1.81 -9.70
N TYR A 96 10.47 1.09 -9.48
CA TYR A 96 10.11 0.61 -8.13
C TYR A 96 10.97 -0.58 -7.68
N ASN A 97 11.33 -1.48 -8.60
CA ASN A 97 12.13 -2.67 -8.33
C ASN A 97 11.52 -3.56 -7.21
N PHE A 98 10.36 -4.16 -7.50
CA PHE A 98 9.64 -5.01 -6.55
C PHE A 98 10.46 -6.21 -6.04
N HIS A 99 11.41 -6.71 -6.83
CA HIS A 99 12.31 -7.76 -6.36
C HIS A 99 13.18 -7.29 -5.19
N ALA A 100 13.84 -6.15 -5.32
CA ALA A 100 14.72 -5.62 -4.28
C ALA A 100 13.98 -5.40 -2.96
N SER A 101 12.76 -4.85 -2.99
CA SER A 101 11.94 -4.66 -1.79
C SER A 101 11.42 -5.99 -1.20
N SER A 102 11.49 -7.08 -1.95
CA SER A 102 11.00 -8.41 -1.56
C SER A 102 12.09 -9.38 -1.09
N THR A 103 13.36 -9.11 -1.41
CA THR A 103 14.53 -9.91 -1.00
C THR A 103 15.46 -9.18 -0.04
N SER A 104 15.02 -8.03 0.47
CA SER A 104 15.82 -7.14 1.30
C SER A 104 16.07 -7.71 2.70
N THR A 105 17.26 -7.44 3.25
CA THR A 105 17.54 -7.61 4.70
C THR A 105 17.10 -6.41 5.53
N ASN A 106 16.81 -5.28 4.87
CA ASN A 106 16.14 -4.13 5.46
C ASN A 106 14.61 -4.36 5.49
N GLY A 107 13.97 -3.99 6.59
CA GLY A 107 12.56 -4.27 6.94
C GLY A 107 11.51 -3.54 6.12
N ILE A 108 11.67 -3.43 4.81
CA ILE A 108 10.89 -2.54 3.94
C ILE A 108 9.43 -3.02 3.81
N ALA A 109 8.49 -2.08 3.95
CA ALA A 109 7.08 -2.24 3.63
C ALA A 109 6.73 -1.59 2.28
N ASN A 110 5.65 -2.06 1.64
CA ASN A 110 5.09 -1.42 0.45
C ASN A 110 4.07 -0.37 0.89
N LEU A 111 4.45 0.90 0.84
CA LEU A 111 3.55 2.01 1.07
C LEU A 111 2.73 2.30 -0.20
N VAL A 112 1.40 2.27 -0.07
CA VAL A 112 0.43 2.67 -1.10
C VAL A 112 -0.11 4.06 -0.77
N LEU A 113 0.31 5.08 -1.50
CA LEU A 113 -0.20 6.45 -1.36
C LEU A 113 -1.17 6.76 -2.50
N VAL A 114 -2.39 7.19 -2.16
CA VAL A 114 -3.45 7.45 -3.15
C VAL A 114 -3.76 8.93 -3.21
N SER A 115 -3.60 9.51 -4.40
CA SER A 115 -3.93 10.91 -4.69
C SER A 115 -5.24 11.02 -5.45
N GLY A 116 -5.94 12.13 -5.26
CA GLY A 116 -7.10 12.54 -6.07
C GLY A 116 -8.46 11.99 -5.62
N PRO A 117 -9.54 12.35 -6.34
CA PRO A 117 -10.92 12.25 -5.85
C PRO A 117 -11.43 10.83 -5.60
N TYR A 118 -10.82 9.81 -6.21
CA TYR A 118 -11.20 8.42 -5.98
C TYR A 118 -10.94 7.96 -4.55
N ALA A 119 -9.94 8.53 -3.86
CA ALA A 119 -9.66 8.24 -2.46
C ALA A 119 -10.86 8.60 -1.56
N SER A 120 -11.39 9.81 -1.72
CA SER A 120 -12.58 10.28 -0.98
C SER A 120 -13.82 9.46 -1.35
N ARG A 121 -13.98 9.10 -2.63
CA ARG A 121 -15.12 8.30 -3.12
C ARG A 121 -15.24 6.95 -2.42
N ILE A 122 -14.12 6.31 -2.07
CA ILE A 122 -14.10 4.98 -1.44
C ILE A 122 -13.85 5.05 0.08
N GLY A 123 -13.89 6.25 0.67
CA GLY A 123 -13.73 6.44 2.10
C GLY A 123 -12.31 6.15 2.61
N MET A 124 -11.28 6.44 1.82
CA MET A 124 -9.90 6.39 2.33
C MET A 124 -9.65 7.50 3.35
N ASN A 125 -8.83 7.20 4.36
CA ASN A 125 -8.41 8.19 5.36
C ASN A 125 -7.12 8.88 4.91
N HIS A 126 -7.10 10.20 5.05
CA HIS A 126 -5.93 11.09 4.88
C HIS A 126 -5.66 11.96 6.12
N GLY A 127 -6.53 11.93 7.13
CA GLY A 127 -6.49 12.85 8.27
C GLY A 127 -5.93 12.22 9.56
N VAL A 128 -6.62 12.46 10.67
CA VAL A 128 -6.22 11.95 11.99
C VAL A 128 -5.97 10.44 11.94
N ASN A 129 -4.85 10.02 12.52
CA ASN A 129 -4.43 8.62 12.56
C ASN A 129 -4.25 7.99 11.15
N ALA A 130 -3.83 8.76 10.15
CA ALA A 130 -3.66 8.31 8.75
C ALA A 130 -2.88 6.99 8.58
N PHE A 131 -1.88 6.75 9.44
CA PHE A 131 -1.03 5.54 9.40
C PHE A 131 -1.48 4.44 10.38
N GLY A 132 -2.51 4.71 11.19
CA GLY A 132 -3.00 3.80 12.21
C GLY A 132 -4.26 3.07 11.79
N ASN A 133 -5.01 2.61 12.79
CA ASN A 133 -6.34 2.05 12.60
C ASN A 133 -7.34 3.14 12.20
N GLY A 134 -8.23 2.86 11.24
CA GLY A 134 -9.26 3.86 10.91
C GLY A 134 -10.26 3.40 9.87
N THR A 135 -9.80 3.03 8.68
CA THR A 135 -10.71 2.72 7.57
C THR A 135 -10.40 1.38 6.92
N ARG A 136 -11.45 0.69 6.52
CA ARG A 136 -11.36 -0.58 5.80
C ARG A 136 -10.60 -0.42 4.49
N ALA A 137 -10.81 0.69 3.78
CA ALA A 137 -10.12 0.97 2.51
C ALA A 137 -8.60 0.94 2.69
N ASN A 138 -8.05 1.78 3.57
CA ASN A 138 -6.62 1.85 3.84
C ASN A 138 -6.05 0.48 4.27
N ALA A 139 -6.69 -0.15 5.26
CA ALA A 139 -6.21 -1.42 5.81
C ALA A 139 -6.26 -2.57 4.78
N ALA A 140 -7.36 -2.71 4.03
CA ALA A 140 -7.51 -3.80 3.07
C ALA A 140 -6.64 -3.58 1.83
N ILE A 141 -6.53 -2.35 1.32
CA ILE A 141 -5.68 -2.05 0.15
C ILE A 141 -4.22 -2.33 0.48
N GLY A 142 -3.68 -1.78 1.58
CA GLY A 142 -2.29 -2.02 1.97
C GLY A 142 -2.00 -3.51 2.22
N ARG A 143 -2.89 -4.20 2.95
CA ARG A 143 -2.75 -5.63 3.22
C ARG A 143 -2.83 -6.51 1.97
N SER A 144 -3.65 -6.14 0.98
CA SER A 144 -3.77 -6.91 -0.26
C SER A 144 -2.45 -7.02 -1.02
N ILE A 145 -1.65 -5.96 -1.05
CA ILE A 145 -0.34 -5.94 -1.71
C ILE A 145 0.64 -6.86 -0.97
N ASN A 146 0.59 -6.88 0.36
CA ASN A 146 1.46 -7.74 1.17
C ASN A 146 1.06 -9.22 1.06
N LEU A 147 -0.24 -9.54 1.04
CA LEU A 147 -0.71 -10.91 0.79
C LEU A 147 -0.36 -11.38 -0.64
N LEU A 148 -0.44 -10.50 -1.65
CA LEU A 148 0.01 -10.82 -3.00
C LEU A 148 1.51 -11.10 -3.05
N LYS A 149 2.31 -10.27 -2.36
CA LYS A 149 3.76 -10.42 -2.21
C LYS A 149 4.13 -11.75 -1.55
N ALA A 150 3.45 -12.13 -0.47
CA ALA A 150 3.68 -13.40 0.22
C ALA A 150 3.20 -14.59 -0.63
N ASN A 151 1.90 -14.66 -0.92
CA ASN A 151 1.27 -15.88 -1.44
C ASN A 151 1.55 -16.14 -2.92
N PHE A 152 1.72 -15.09 -3.73
CA PHE A 152 1.86 -15.25 -5.18
C PHE A 152 3.27 -14.96 -5.69
N TYR A 153 3.90 -13.90 -5.18
CA TYR A 153 5.29 -13.62 -5.52
C TYR A 153 6.26 -14.54 -4.75
N GLY A 154 5.87 -15.08 -3.60
CA GLY A 154 6.67 -16.01 -2.80
C GLY A 154 7.67 -15.31 -1.88
N SER A 155 7.42 -14.02 -1.56
CA SER A 155 8.24 -13.27 -0.60
C SER A 155 7.77 -13.56 0.82
N VAL A 156 7.98 -14.80 1.25
CA VAL A 156 7.64 -15.29 2.59
C VAL A 156 8.82 -15.04 3.54
N SER A 157 8.50 -14.69 4.79
CA SER A 157 9.48 -14.48 5.86
C SER A 157 10.36 -15.71 6.07
N GLN A 158 11.64 -15.51 6.39
CA GLN A 158 12.67 -16.55 6.55
C GLN A 158 13.06 -17.28 5.25
N GLU A 159 12.30 -17.17 4.17
CA GLU A 159 12.65 -17.71 2.87
C GLU A 159 13.26 -16.62 1.99
N MET A 160 12.43 -15.92 1.24
CA MET A 160 12.84 -14.87 0.32
C MET A 160 12.95 -13.52 1.01
N ASP A 161 12.03 -13.22 1.94
CA ASP A 161 12.15 -12.03 2.77
C ASP A 161 13.11 -12.32 3.93
N LYS A 162 14.29 -11.71 3.86
CA LYS A 162 15.38 -11.86 4.82
C LYS A 162 15.52 -10.66 5.76
N SER A 163 14.45 -9.88 5.94
CA SER A 163 14.45 -8.71 6.82
C SER A 163 14.99 -9.05 8.21
N THR A 164 16.07 -8.39 8.64
CA THR A 164 16.66 -8.58 9.98
C THR A 164 15.72 -8.07 11.06
N TYR A 165 15.14 -6.89 10.81
CA TYR A 165 14.04 -6.31 11.57
C TYR A 165 12.91 -6.00 10.61
N GLY A 166 11.66 -6.16 11.04
CA GLY A 166 10.48 -5.67 10.32
C GLY A 166 9.84 -4.50 11.04
N HIS A 167 8.78 -3.93 10.47
CA HIS A 167 7.88 -3.02 11.15
C HIS A 167 6.41 -3.31 10.80
N SER A 168 5.49 -2.76 11.58
CA SER A 168 4.05 -3.03 11.47
C SER A 168 3.44 -2.71 10.09
N GLY A 169 4.06 -1.81 9.32
CA GLY A 169 3.63 -1.47 7.96
C GLY A 169 3.71 -2.64 6.97
N LYS A 170 4.43 -3.71 7.31
CA LYS A 170 4.47 -4.94 6.51
C LYS A 170 3.16 -5.75 6.58
N TYR A 171 2.26 -5.44 7.52
CA TYR A 171 0.88 -5.93 7.47
C TYR A 171 0.05 -5.07 6.53
N SER A 172 0.02 -3.76 6.75
CA SER A 172 -0.64 -2.80 5.87
C SER A 172 0.00 -1.43 6.00
N PHE A 173 0.29 -0.77 4.88
CA PHE A 173 0.76 0.61 4.85
C PHE A 173 0.14 1.34 3.66
N CYS A 174 -0.97 2.04 3.92
CA CYS A 174 -1.72 2.73 2.87
C CYS A 174 -2.49 3.92 3.45
N PHE A 175 -2.42 5.05 2.76
CA PHE A 175 -3.19 6.24 3.10
C PHE A 175 -3.46 7.10 1.88
N ALA A 176 -4.43 7.99 2.01
CA ALA A 176 -4.74 8.98 0.97
C ALA A 176 -3.97 10.28 1.22
N GLU A 177 -3.64 10.96 0.14
CA GLU A 177 -3.19 12.35 0.18
C GLU A 177 -4.36 13.27 0.51
N ASP A 178 -4.08 14.27 1.34
CA ASP A 178 -5.00 15.39 1.58
C ASP A 178 -4.72 16.52 0.58
N SER A 179 -5.35 16.44 -0.59
CA SER A 179 -5.26 17.49 -1.62
C SER A 179 -6.18 18.69 -1.35
N GLU A 180 -7.10 18.60 -0.39
CA GLU A 180 -8.08 19.65 -0.12
C GLU A 180 -7.52 20.73 0.81
N THR A 181 -6.70 20.33 1.79
CA THR A 181 -6.10 21.28 2.75
C THR A 181 -4.67 21.68 2.39
N SER A 182 -4.02 20.95 1.48
CA SER A 182 -2.66 21.26 1.04
C SER A 182 -2.62 22.55 0.21
N PRO A 183 -1.71 23.49 0.51
CA PRO A 183 -1.44 24.65 -0.34
C PRO A 183 -0.64 24.30 -1.61
N TRP A 184 -0.16 23.06 -1.72
CA TRP A 184 0.63 22.58 -2.85
C TRP A 184 -0.22 21.76 -3.82
N PRO A 185 0.18 21.67 -5.11
CA PRO A 185 -0.43 20.73 -6.04
C PRO A 185 -0.38 19.31 -5.48
N SER A 186 -1.37 18.50 -5.82
CA SER A 186 -1.37 17.08 -5.43
C SER A 186 -0.10 16.37 -5.88
N LEU A 187 0.29 15.31 -5.21
CA LEU A 187 1.43 14.47 -5.58
C LEU A 187 1.23 13.91 -7.00
N ALA A 188 0.00 13.56 -7.36
CA ALA A 188 -0.34 13.17 -8.73
C ALA A 188 0.01 14.28 -9.74
N GLU A 189 -0.43 15.51 -9.50
CA GLU A 189 -0.11 16.65 -10.36
C GLU A 189 1.39 16.94 -10.41
N SER A 190 2.07 16.88 -9.26
CA SER A 190 3.52 17.05 -9.14
C SER A 190 4.31 15.97 -9.89
N LYS A 191 3.72 14.78 -10.09
CA LYS A 191 4.27 13.68 -10.89
C LYS A 191 3.83 13.74 -12.37
N GLY A 192 3.15 14.80 -12.78
CA GLY A 192 2.79 15.08 -14.18
C GLY A 192 1.43 14.52 -14.63
N PHE A 193 0.61 14.03 -13.71
CA PHE A 193 -0.78 13.68 -14.04
C PHE A 193 -1.64 14.95 -14.18
N ARG A 194 -2.73 14.85 -14.95
CA ARG A 194 -3.67 15.98 -15.12
C ARG A 194 -4.33 16.36 -13.78
N PRO A 195 -4.67 17.64 -13.57
CA PRO A 195 -5.44 18.07 -12.40
C PRO A 195 -6.72 17.24 -12.23
N GLY A 196 -6.99 16.83 -10.99
CA GLY A 196 -8.14 15.99 -10.64
C GLY A 196 -8.02 14.52 -11.04
N ALA A 197 -6.87 14.07 -11.57
CA ALA A 197 -6.61 12.64 -11.76
C ALA A 197 -6.47 11.94 -10.42
N SER A 198 -6.94 10.69 -10.34
CA SER A 198 -6.57 9.79 -9.26
C SER A 198 -5.39 8.92 -9.67
N ALA A 199 -4.40 8.82 -8.79
CA ALA A 199 -3.18 8.08 -9.03
C ALA A 199 -2.73 7.35 -7.76
N VAL A 200 -1.97 6.28 -7.95
CA VAL A 200 -1.32 5.54 -6.87
C VAL A 200 0.18 5.73 -7.00
N THR A 201 0.81 6.16 -5.91
CA THR A 201 2.27 6.18 -5.75
C THR A 201 2.68 5.05 -4.82
N MET A 202 3.58 4.20 -5.31
CA MET A 202 4.15 3.11 -4.50
C MET A 202 5.52 3.52 -3.97
N VAL A 203 5.75 3.31 -2.67
CA VAL A 203 7.04 3.60 -2.04
C VAL A 203 7.53 2.40 -1.26
N ALA A 204 8.78 2.01 -1.50
CA ALA A 204 9.49 0.98 -0.72
C ALA A 204 9.98 1.63 0.59
N ALA A 205 9.14 1.63 1.62
CA ALA A 205 9.28 2.48 2.80
C ALA A 205 9.84 1.73 4.01
N ASN A 206 10.69 2.42 4.78
CA ASN A 206 11.06 2.01 6.14
C ASN A 206 9.96 2.36 7.16
N ALA A 207 10.17 1.97 8.41
CA ALA A 207 9.35 2.45 9.52
C ALA A 207 9.35 3.98 9.56
N PRO A 208 8.18 4.64 9.72
CA PRO A 208 8.11 6.08 9.87
C PRO A 208 8.88 6.56 11.09
N LEU A 209 9.62 7.67 10.95
CA LEU A 209 10.15 8.44 12.06
C LEU A 209 9.18 9.57 12.37
N GLN A 210 8.58 9.55 13.55
CA GLN A 210 7.71 10.64 14.01
C GLN A 210 8.58 11.78 14.54
N LEU A 211 8.32 12.99 14.04
CA LEU A 211 8.94 14.22 14.50
C LEU A 211 7.86 15.06 15.14
N GLU A 212 8.16 15.59 16.32
CA GLU A 212 7.22 16.36 17.12
C GLU A 212 7.75 17.79 17.27
N THR A 213 6.84 18.75 17.11
CA THR A 213 7.10 20.17 17.30
C THR A 213 6.14 20.70 18.36
N HIS A 214 6.67 21.21 19.46
CA HIS A 214 5.86 21.67 20.60
C HIS A 214 5.72 23.19 20.58
N GLY A 215 4.51 23.68 20.31
CA GLY A 215 4.16 25.11 20.40
C GLY A 215 4.83 26.01 19.35
N ASP A 216 5.60 25.43 18.44
CA ASP A 216 6.19 26.11 17.29
C ASP A 216 5.15 26.26 16.18
N ARG A 217 5.06 27.47 15.63
CA ARG A 217 4.17 27.83 14.51
C ARG A 217 4.96 28.37 13.33
N ASP A 218 6.28 28.40 13.42
CA ASP A 218 7.17 28.87 12.37
C ASP A 218 7.49 27.73 11.39
N PRO A 219 7.09 27.84 10.11
CA PRO A 219 7.42 26.85 9.09
C PRO A 219 8.90 26.57 8.93
N GLU A 220 9.76 27.59 9.04
CA GLU A 220 11.20 27.40 8.90
C GLU A 220 11.74 26.51 10.04
N GLY A 221 11.30 26.74 11.27
CA GLY A 221 11.64 25.95 12.45
C GLY A 221 11.32 24.45 12.30
N PHE A 222 10.05 24.10 12.06
CA PHE A 222 9.67 22.69 11.98
C PHE A 222 10.16 21.99 10.71
N LEU A 223 10.31 22.69 9.57
CA LEU A 223 10.91 22.12 8.37
C LEU A 223 12.42 21.89 8.54
N THR A 224 13.10 22.76 9.29
CA THR A 224 14.51 22.55 9.68
C THR A 224 14.67 21.31 10.56
N ALA A 225 13.75 21.08 11.50
CA ALA A 225 13.75 19.86 12.31
C ALA A 225 13.59 18.60 11.43
N ALA A 226 12.71 18.64 10.43
CA ALA A 226 12.57 17.57 9.44
C ALA A 226 13.86 17.36 8.63
N ALA A 227 14.51 18.43 8.18
CA ALA A 227 15.77 18.36 7.46
C ALA A 227 16.90 17.74 8.32
N HIS A 228 16.99 18.11 9.59
CA HIS A 228 17.95 17.50 10.53
C HIS A 228 17.71 16.00 10.72
N ALA A 229 16.45 15.57 10.83
CA ALA A 229 16.12 14.15 10.94
C ALA A 229 16.57 13.35 9.70
N MET A 230 16.44 13.93 8.51
CA MET A 230 16.85 13.30 7.25
C MET A 230 18.36 13.05 7.17
N LEU A 231 19.19 13.85 7.84
CA LEU A 231 20.65 13.62 7.90
C LEU A 231 20.99 12.23 8.47
N GLY A 232 20.18 11.74 9.42
CA GLY A 232 20.35 10.43 10.05
C GLY A 232 20.13 9.24 9.11
N PHE A 233 19.45 9.44 7.98
CA PHE A 233 19.24 8.38 6.98
C PHE A 233 20.48 8.11 6.11
N GLY A 234 21.45 9.03 6.13
CA GLY A 234 22.71 8.90 5.42
C GLY A 234 22.62 9.26 3.92
N PRO A 235 23.78 9.39 3.26
CA PRO A 235 23.90 10.06 1.96
C PRO A 235 23.43 9.22 0.76
N ARG A 236 23.01 7.97 0.98
CA ARG A 236 22.62 7.04 -0.09
C ARG A 236 21.11 6.87 -0.24
N LEU A 237 20.32 7.57 0.57
CA LEU A 237 18.87 7.54 0.42
C LEU A 237 18.48 8.36 -0.81
N SER A 238 17.79 7.74 -1.76
CA SER A 238 17.41 8.38 -3.03
C SER A 238 16.13 9.20 -2.94
N GLU A 239 15.23 8.82 -2.03
CA GLU A 239 13.90 9.44 -1.88
C GLU A 239 13.44 9.42 -0.42
N VAL A 240 12.72 10.46 0.00
CA VAL A 240 12.08 10.58 1.31
C VAL A 240 10.62 10.98 1.10
N VAL A 241 9.72 10.35 1.85
CA VAL A 241 8.33 10.79 1.96
C VAL A 241 8.19 11.56 3.27
N LEU A 242 7.95 12.87 3.16
CA LEU A 242 7.60 13.71 4.30
C LEU A 242 6.08 13.84 4.35
N THR A 243 5.48 13.48 5.48
CA THR A 243 4.06 13.71 5.75
C THR A 243 3.92 14.71 6.87
N ILE A 244 3.23 15.80 6.58
CA ILE A 244 3.05 16.93 7.51
C ILE A 244 1.59 16.90 7.97
N SER A 245 1.36 17.11 9.27
CA SER A 245 0.00 17.16 9.81
C SER A 245 -0.78 18.35 9.23
N GLN A 246 -2.10 18.22 9.15
CA GLN A 246 -2.99 19.30 8.70
C GLN A 246 -2.79 20.58 9.53
N GLU A 247 -2.53 20.45 10.84
CA GLU A 247 -2.28 21.59 11.73
C GLU A 247 -1.00 22.36 11.34
N LEU A 248 0.11 21.65 11.10
CA LEU A 248 1.35 22.32 10.67
C LEU A 248 1.23 22.87 9.26
N MET A 249 0.53 22.15 8.36
CA MET A 249 0.26 22.64 7.00
C MET A 249 -0.56 23.93 6.98
N ALA A 250 -1.43 24.16 7.96
CA ALA A 250 -2.15 25.43 8.09
C ALA A 250 -1.20 26.61 8.35
N TYR A 251 -0.10 26.41 9.09
CA TYR A 251 0.93 27.43 9.29
C TYR A 251 1.76 27.67 8.02
N VAL A 252 2.08 26.61 7.26
CA VAL A 252 2.73 26.75 5.94
C VAL A 252 1.85 27.56 4.98
N ALA A 253 0.55 27.27 4.93
CA ALA A 253 -0.37 28.00 4.06
C ALA A 253 -0.49 29.49 4.47
N ALA A 254 -0.33 29.81 5.75
CA ALA A 254 -0.42 31.16 6.26
C ALA A 254 0.86 32.01 6.04
N SER A 255 2.01 31.39 5.78
CA SER A 255 3.29 32.12 5.61
C SER A 255 3.48 32.79 4.25
N GLY A 256 2.62 32.49 3.26
CA GLY A 256 2.81 32.91 1.87
C GLY A 256 3.89 32.12 1.15
#